data_AF-J7LYG8-F1
#
_entry.id   AF-J7LYG8-F1
#
_cell.length_a   1.000
_cell.length_b   1.000
_cell.length_c   1.000
_cell.angle_alpha   90.00
_cell.angle_beta   90.00
_cell.angle_gamma   90.00
#
_symmetry.space_group_name_H-M   'P 1'
#
loop_
_entity.id
_entity.type
_entity.pdbx_description
1 polymer ?
#
loop_
_entity_poly.entity_id
_entity_poly.type
_entity_poly.pdbx_seq_one_letter_code
_entity_poly.pdbx_strand_id
1 'polypeptide(L)'
;MKCPHCSCSSQREITLGAYGASRSYLECEHCGNLWSPYQEHFYMNCPKCAKSPGGDIFLTGDDKLPTILCHDCGMPWVVLDTKKRLPG
;
A
#
# COMPACT_ATOMS: atom_id res chain seq x y z
N MET A 1 13.59 -5.74 -10.47
CA MET A 1 13.49 -4.90 -9.25
C MET A 1 14.70 -5.24 -8.38
N LYS A 2 15.23 -4.31 -7.58
CA LYS A 2 16.32 -4.62 -6.64
C LYS A 2 15.77 -4.67 -5.22
N CYS A 3 16.40 -5.45 -4.35
CA CYS A 3 16.05 -5.45 -2.94
C CYS A 3 16.22 -4.04 -2.36
N PRO A 4 15.19 -3.48 -1.68
CA PRO A 4 15.28 -2.14 -1.11
C PRO A 4 16.26 -2.05 0.08
N HIS A 5 16.60 -3.18 0.70
CA HIS A 5 17.50 -3.23 1.85
C HIS A 5 18.98 -3.32 1.45
N CYS A 6 19.34 -4.24 0.55
CA CYS A 6 20.74 -4.50 0.19
C CYS A 6 21.07 -4.28 -1.30
N SER A 7 20.11 -3.81 -2.10
CA SER A 7 20.26 -3.60 -3.54
C SER A 7 20.63 -4.85 -4.36
N CYS A 8 20.52 -6.05 -3.77
CA CYS A 8 20.67 -7.34 -4.45
C CYS A 8 19.67 -7.46 -5.61
N SER A 9 20.03 -8.19 -6.68
CA SER A 9 19.10 -8.58 -7.74
C SER A 9 18.51 -9.99 -7.55
N SER A 10 19.05 -10.77 -6.61
CA SER A 10 18.56 -12.13 -6.31
C SER A 10 17.30 -12.05 -5.46
N GLN A 11 16.19 -12.47 -6.03
CA GLN A 11 14.88 -12.44 -5.38
C GLN A 11 14.03 -13.61 -5.86
N ARG A 12 13.17 -14.12 -4.98
CA ARG A 12 12.14 -15.10 -5.32
C ARG A 12 10.76 -14.59 -4.92
N GLU A 13 9.75 -14.99 -5.68
CA GLU A 13 8.36 -14.70 -5.34
C GLU A 13 7.85 -15.73 -4.32
N ILE A 14 7.18 -15.25 -3.29
CA ILE A 14 6.51 -16.08 -2.28
C ILE A 14 5.07 -15.62 -2.11
N THR A 15 4.18 -16.57 -1.81
CA THR A 15 2.77 -16.26 -1.53
C THR A 15 2.51 -16.49 -0.05
N LEU A 16 2.14 -15.43 0.67
CA LEU A 16 1.73 -15.52 2.06
C LEU A 16 0.21 -15.50 2.12
N GLY A 17 -0.37 -16.53 2.75
CA GLY A 17 -1.81 -16.68 2.94
C GLY A 17 -2.19 -16.62 4.40
N ALA A 18 -3.21 -15.84 4.74
CA ALA A 18 -3.82 -15.82 6.07
C ALA A 18 -5.33 -15.58 5.94
N TYR A 19 -6.13 -16.32 6.73
CA TYR A 19 -7.59 -16.13 6.86
C TYR A 19 -8.36 -16.03 5.53
N GLY A 20 -8.03 -16.89 4.56
CA GLY A 20 -8.70 -16.92 3.25
C GLY A 20 -8.25 -15.83 2.26
N ALA A 21 -7.26 -15.01 2.63
CA ALA A 21 -6.59 -14.08 1.73
C ALA A 21 -5.16 -14.54 1.43
N SER A 22 -4.71 -14.38 0.18
CA SER A 22 -3.32 -14.60 -0.23
C SER A 22 -2.76 -13.34 -0.89
N ARG A 23 -1.49 -13.05 -0.62
CA ARG A 23 -0.74 -11.94 -1.23
C ARG A 23 0.64 -12.42 -1.67
N SER A 24 1.07 -11.97 -2.84
CA SER A 24 2.42 -12.22 -3.36
C SER A 24 3.41 -11.20 -2.78
N TYR A 25 4.57 -11.68 -2.36
CA TYR A 25 5.71 -10.92 -1.89
C TYR A 25 6.97 -11.36 -2.63
N LEU A 26 7.98 -10.52 -2.63
CA LEU A 26 9.34 -10.83 -3.05
C LEU A 26 10.22 -10.97 -1.81
N GLU A 27 11.04 -12.01 -1.79
CA GLU A 27 12.07 -12.25 -0.78
C GLU A 27 13.45 -12.09 -1.42
N CYS A 28 14.36 -11.29 -0.85
CA CYS A 28 15.76 -11.25 -1.32
C CYS A 28 16.48 -12.50 -0.83
N GLU A 29 17.06 -13.26 -1.74
CA GLU A 29 17.78 -14.50 -1.40
C GLU A 29 19.13 -14.24 -0.71
N HIS A 30 19.60 -12.99 -0.70
CA HIS A 30 20.85 -12.60 -0.05
C HIS A 30 20.66 -12.12 1.39
N CYS A 31 19.57 -11.41 1.71
CA CYS A 31 19.35 -10.84 3.05
C CYS A 31 18.05 -11.26 3.72
N GLY A 32 17.17 -12.00 3.04
CA GLY A 32 15.88 -12.44 3.56
C GLY A 32 14.82 -11.34 3.65
N ASN A 33 15.12 -10.09 3.22
CA ASN A 33 14.15 -9.02 3.27
C ASN A 33 12.92 -9.34 2.40
N LEU A 34 11.73 -9.00 2.88
CA LEU A 34 10.45 -9.23 2.21
C LEU A 34 9.80 -7.91 1.79
N TRP A 35 9.30 -7.83 0.57
CA TRP A 35 8.56 -6.64 0.09
C TRP A 35 7.49 -7.01 -0.95
N SER A 36 6.45 -6.20 -1.08
CA SER A 36 5.42 -6.43 -2.11
C SER A 36 5.94 -6.00 -3.49
N PRO A 37 5.88 -6.86 -4.54
CA PRO A 37 6.18 -6.46 -5.92
C PRO A 37 5.14 -5.49 -6.47
N TYR A 38 3.90 -5.61 -5.98
CA TYR A 38 2.85 -4.66 -6.25
C TYR A 38 3.04 -3.50 -5.28
N GLN A 39 3.59 -2.40 -5.81
CA GLN A 39 3.23 -1.11 -5.25
C GLN A 39 1.73 -0.99 -5.48
N GLU A 40 0.92 -1.27 -4.47
CA GLU A 40 -0.45 -0.79 -4.47
C GLU A 40 -0.30 0.75 -4.43
N HIS A 41 -0.24 1.37 -5.61
CA HIS A 41 -0.26 2.81 -5.79
C HIS A 41 -1.64 3.29 -5.32
N PHE A 42 -1.84 3.34 -4.01
CA PHE A 42 -3.00 3.97 -3.39
C PHE A 42 -2.56 5.15 -2.53
N TYR A 43 -1.60 5.88 -3.04
CA TYR A 43 -1.38 7.26 -2.68
C TYR A 43 -1.78 8.08 -3.90
N MET A 44 -3.09 8.16 -4.18
CA MET A 44 -3.58 9.23 -5.03
C MET A 44 -3.05 10.52 -4.41
N ASN A 45 -2.29 11.28 -5.19
CA ASN A 45 -1.91 12.63 -4.84
C ASN A 45 -3.13 13.34 -4.26
N CYS A 46 -2.94 14.13 -3.21
CA CYS A 46 -4.04 14.80 -2.53
C CYS A 46 -4.95 15.50 -3.58
N PRO A 47 -6.27 15.24 -3.59
CA PRO A 47 -7.16 15.80 -4.62
C PRO A 47 -7.16 17.33 -4.65
N LYS A 48 -6.75 17.95 -3.53
CA LYS A 48 -6.71 19.41 -3.37
C LYS A 48 -5.39 20.02 -3.84
N CYS A 49 -4.25 19.41 -3.54
CA CYS A 49 -2.95 20.03 -3.78
C CYS A 49 -2.02 19.22 -4.71
N ALA A 50 -2.47 18.07 -5.20
CA ALA A 50 -1.73 17.14 -6.06
C ALA A 50 -0.36 16.71 -5.51
N LYS A 51 -0.07 16.97 -4.23
CA LYS A 51 1.13 16.48 -3.55
C LYS A 51 0.93 15.06 -3.05
N SER A 52 2.02 14.31 -2.98
CA SER A 52 2.02 12.97 -2.41
C SER A 52 1.53 13.03 -0.96
N PRO A 53 0.63 12.14 -0.54
CA PRO A 53 0.20 12.09 0.84
C PRO A 53 1.36 11.61 1.72
N GLY A 54 2.09 12.55 2.31
CA GLY A 54 2.74 12.30 3.59
C GLY A 54 1.64 12.42 4.63
N GLY A 55 1.18 11.31 5.21
CA GLY A 55 0.10 11.36 6.17
C GLY A 55 -0.14 10.00 6.83
N ASP A 56 -0.40 10.05 8.13
CA ASP A 56 -0.88 8.89 8.88
C ASP A 56 -2.26 8.48 8.36
N ILE A 57 -2.48 7.16 8.25
CA ILE A 57 -3.76 6.58 7.85
C ILE A 57 -4.55 6.29 9.11
N PHE A 58 -5.78 6.80 9.17
CA PHE A 58 -6.69 6.56 10.29
C PHE A 58 -8.01 5.97 9.78
N LEU A 59 -8.66 5.14 10.59
CA LEU A 59 -9.95 4.56 10.27
C LEU A 59 -11.05 5.50 10.78
N THR A 60 -11.93 5.96 9.88
CA THR A 60 -13.03 6.86 10.25
C THR A 60 -14.39 6.27 9.85
N GLY A 61 -15.41 6.47 10.70
CA GLY A 61 -16.78 6.01 10.49
C GLY A 61 -17.05 4.58 10.98
N ASP A 62 -18.32 4.18 11.01
CA ASP A 62 -18.77 2.83 11.42
C ASP A 62 -18.21 1.73 10.50
N ASP A 63 -18.02 2.04 9.21
CA ASP A 63 -17.45 1.15 8.21
C ASP A 63 -15.92 1.02 8.26
N LYS A 64 -15.24 1.73 9.19
CA LYS A 64 -13.78 1.74 9.36
C LYS A 64 -13.03 1.95 8.04
N LEU A 65 -13.45 2.95 7.26
CA LEU A 65 -12.79 3.24 5.99
C LEU A 65 -11.44 3.92 6.27
N PRO A 66 -10.35 3.49 5.60
CA PRO A 66 -9.06 4.13 5.73
C PRO A 66 -9.11 5.51 5.11
N THR A 67 -8.93 6.53 5.94
CA THR A 67 -8.85 7.94 5.57
C THR A 67 -7.41 8.40 5.76
N ILE A 68 -6.90 9.11 4.76
CA ILE A 68 -5.57 9.73 4.82
C ILE A 68 -5.72 11.23 4.93
N LEU A 69 -4.89 11.85 5.77
CA LEU A 69 -4.81 13.30 5.91
C LEU A 69 -3.59 13.82 5.14
N CYS A 70 -3.77 14.76 4.23
CA CYS A 70 -2.60 15.42 3.61
C CYS A 70 -1.92 16.34 4.61
N HIS A 71 -0.63 16.14 4.86
CA HIS A 71 0.17 17.00 5.74
C HIS A 71 0.31 18.44 5.21
N ASP A 72 0.33 18.66 3.89
CA ASP A 72 0.48 20.01 3.32
C ASP A 72 -0.79 20.87 3.39
N CYS A 73 -1.98 20.27 3.20
CA CYS A 73 -3.22 21.05 3.07
C CYS A 73 -4.30 20.66 4.07
N GLY A 74 -4.02 19.67 4.93
CA GLY A 74 -4.93 19.18 5.96
C GLY A 74 -6.21 18.53 5.43
N MET A 75 -6.29 18.24 4.13
CA MET A 75 -7.49 17.67 3.55
C MET A 75 -7.56 16.17 3.85
N PRO A 76 -8.65 15.67 4.46
CA PRO A 76 -8.86 14.24 4.63
C PRO A 76 -9.57 13.65 3.41
N TRP A 77 -9.12 12.51 2.90
CA TRP A 77 -9.88 11.74 1.91
C TRP A 77 -9.82 10.25 2.16
N VAL A 78 -10.91 9.58 1.80
CA VAL A 78 -11.05 8.13 1.93
C VAL A 78 -10.21 7.46 0.84
N VAL A 79 -9.34 6.55 1.25
CA VAL A 79 -8.64 5.64 0.36
C VAL A 79 -9.60 4.50 0.06
N LEU A 80 -10.32 4.60 -1.05
CA LEU A 80 -11.17 3.50 -1.51
C LEU A 80 -10.25 2.40 -2.06
N ASP A 81 -10.18 1.28 -1.35
CA ASP A 81 -9.56 0.05 -1.84
C ASP A 81 -10.34 -0.41 -3.09
N THR A 82 -9.73 -0.30 -4.26
CA THR A 82 -10.38 -0.65 -5.53
C THR A 82 -10.62 -2.15 -5.70
N LYS A 83 -10.29 -3.02 -4.73
CA LYS A 83 -10.69 -4.44 -4.80
C LYS A 83 -12.15 -4.66 -4.42
N LYS A 84 -12.84 -3.67 -3.83
CA LYS A 84 -14.30 -3.68 -3.78
C LYS A 84 -14.87 -2.95 -5.00
N ARG A 85 -14.97 -3.68 -6.12
CA ARG A 85 -15.95 -3.37 -7.17
C ARG A 85 -17.31 -3.20 -6.48
N LEU A 86 -17.89 -2.01 -6.56
CA LEU A 86 -19.32 -1.84 -6.31
C LEU A 86 -20.08 -2.76 -7.28
N PRO A 87 -21.10 -3.51 -6.85
CA PRO A 87 -22.00 -4.17 -7.78
C PRO A 87 -22.67 -3.08 -8.63
N GLY A 88 -22.49 -3.17 -9.94
CA GLY A 88 -23.23 -2.37 -10.92
C GLY A 88 -24.64 -2.90 -11.13
#